data_AF-A0A8T3YB10-F1
#
_entry.id   AF-A0A8T3YB10-F1
#
_cell.length_a   1.000
_cell.length_b   1.000
_cell.length_c   1.000
_cell.angle_alpha   90.00
_cell.angle_beta   90.00
_cell.angle_gamma   90.00
#
_symmetry.space_group_name_H-M   'P 1'
#
loop_
_entity.id
_entity.type
_entity.pdbx_description
1 polymer ?
#
loop_
_entity_poly.entity_id
_entity_poly.type
_entity_poly.pdbx_seq_one_letter_code
_entity_poly.pdbx_strand_id
1 'polypeptide(L)'
;MKRVVYLLVLLCVLDVVLAQTTISECVAQGCRPVRIRVSSSPPAVCVTASPIVGLRQFKLSTPVCCCEQDVFNSILAFQKEIQANNDNFPPAGTSDFRVIAGKRNVLLSAPHATRHVREGAAKDADFCTGAIARAVAELTGATVIFTTHKSANDPNFVDAVDGRLIPYKQALADLSRAGGLTAVLDVHGASETQPFDVDFGTLNGKSVLGNPLLIHLLSASFKAEGFGELTSNVFAAEQQASVTKFASQQLGIPAVQLEINRKFRCQTKEDTLRLVRAMVRVINAI
;
A
#
# COMPACT_ATOMS: atom_id res chain seq x y z
N MET A 1 51.38 34.06 -4.46
CA MET A 1 50.02 33.66 -4.89
C MET A 1 49.95 32.14 -4.98
N LYS A 2 49.35 31.50 -3.97
CA LYS A 2 48.94 30.08 -3.99
C LYS A 2 47.54 30.07 -3.39
N ARG A 3 46.51 29.77 -4.19
CA ARG A 3 45.13 29.63 -3.69
C ARG A 3 44.86 28.14 -3.50
N VAL A 4 44.74 27.76 -2.23
CA VAL A 4 44.13 26.51 -1.78
C VAL A 4 42.63 26.63 -2.06
N VAL A 5 42.08 25.71 -2.85
CA VAL A 5 40.63 25.60 -3.05
C VAL A 5 40.15 24.50 -2.12
N TYR A 6 39.43 24.89 -1.06
CA TYR A 6 38.67 23.96 -0.25
C TYR A 6 37.42 23.55 -1.03
N LEU A 7 37.32 22.26 -1.35
CA LEU A 7 36.09 21.63 -1.86
C LEU A 7 35.15 21.46 -0.66
N LEU A 8 34.21 22.39 -0.48
CA LEU A 8 33.14 22.28 0.49
C LEU A 8 32.17 21.18 0.02
N VAL A 9 32.18 20.03 0.69
CA VAL A 9 31.13 19.01 0.55
C VAL A 9 29.89 19.55 1.23
N LEU A 10 28.96 20.10 0.45
CA LEU A 10 27.66 20.55 0.94
C LEU A 10 26.76 19.32 1.11
N LEU A 11 26.67 18.82 2.34
CA LEU A 11 25.59 17.97 2.82
C LEU A 11 24.27 18.75 2.69
N CYS A 12 23.54 18.53 1.60
CA CYS A 12 22.18 19.05 1.46
C CYS A 12 21.23 18.07 2.16
N VAL A 13 21.03 18.31 3.46
CA VAL A 13 19.85 17.84 4.17
C VAL A 13 18.66 18.58 3.54
N LEU A 14 17.87 17.87 2.74
CA LEU A 14 16.62 18.40 2.19
C LEU A 14 15.62 18.49 3.34
N ASP A 15 15.53 19.66 3.94
CA ASP A 15 14.40 20.09 4.77
C ASP A 15 13.14 20.04 3.92
N VAL A 16 12.33 18.99 4.12
CA VAL A 16 10.97 18.91 3.61
C VAL A 16 10.12 19.89 4.42
N VAL A 17 10.01 21.11 3.94
CA VAL A 17 9.02 22.08 4.41
C VAL A 17 7.64 21.55 4.00
N LEU A 18 6.92 20.95 4.95
CA LEU A 18 5.49 20.69 4.83
C LEU A 18 4.75 22.03 4.74
N ALA A 19 4.40 22.44 3.52
CA ALA A 19 3.48 23.55 3.33
C ALA A 19 2.09 23.14 3.83
N GLN A 20 1.73 23.57 5.04
CA GLN A 20 0.35 23.53 5.51
C GLN A 20 -0.47 24.50 4.66
N THR A 21 -1.21 23.99 3.69
CA THR A 21 -2.10 24.82 2.87
C THR A 21 -3.29 25.25 3.72
N THR A 22 -3.51 26.56 3.85
CA THR A 22 -4.61 27.10 4.67
C THR A 22 -5.94 27.01 3.90
N ILE A 23 -7.08 27.00 4.61
CA ILE A 23 -8.43 27.03 3.99
C ILE A 23 -8.56 28.19 2.98
N SER A 24 -7.90 29.32 3.26
CA SER A 24 -7.88 30.49 2.39
C SER A 24 -7.29 30.22 1.01
N GLU A 25 -6.27 29.36 0.92
CA GLU A 25 -5.62 28.99 -0.35
C GLU A 25 -6.45 27.99 -1.16
N CYS A 26 -7.21 27.12 -0.50
CA CYS A 26 -8.17 26.21 -1.18
C CYS A 26 -9.30 26.99 -1.87
N VAL A 27 -9.79 28.08 -1.26
CA VAL A 27 -10.82 28.94 -1.86
C VAL A 27 -10.28 29.70 -3.07
N ALA A 28 -9.01 30.12 -3.04
CA ALA A 28 -8.36 30.80 -4.17
C ALA A 28 -8.19 29.91 -5.42
N GLN A 29 -8.21 28.57 -5.25
CA GLN A 29 -8.07 27.59 -6.33
C GLN A 29 -9.42 27.08 -6.89
N GLY A 30 -10.54 27.72 -6.52
CA GLY A 30 -11.85 27.42 -7.09
C GLY A 30 -12.64 26.31 -6.40
N CYS A 31 -12.18 25.80 -5.26
CA CYS A 31 -12.98 24.92 -4.41
C CYS A 31 -14.12 25.71 -3.77
N ARG A 32 -15.37 25.33 -4.04
CA ARG A 32 -16.54 25.96 -3.39
C ARG A 32 -16.72 25.38 -1.99
N PRO A 33 -16.62 26.19 -0.92
CA PRO A 33 -16.93 25.71 0.42
C PRO A 33 -18.43 25.40 0.52
N VAL A 34 -18.77 24.16 0.87
CA VAL A 34 -20.11 23.83 1.35
C VAL A 34 -20.26 24.46 2.73
N ARG A 35 -21.24 25.36 2.90
CA ARG A 35 -21.55 25.95 4.21
C ARG A 35 -22.04 24.85 5.14
N ILE A 36 -21.15 24.29 5.95
CA ILE A 36 -21.52 23.50 7.11
C ILE A 36 -21.29 24.41 8.33
N ARG A 37 -22.37 24.80 9.02
CA ARG A 37 -22.24 25.36 10.37
C ARG A 37 -21.73 24.23 11.26
N VAL A 38 -20.46 24.28 11.66
CA VAL A 38 -19.93 23.38 12.69
C VAL A 38 -19.19 24.21 13.72
N SER A 39 -19.71 24.18 14.95
CA SER A 39 -18.97 24.52 16.15
C SER A 39 -17.79 23.55 16.30
N SER A 40 -16.58 24.10 16.35
CA SER A 40 -15.35 23.45 16.83
C SER A 40 -15.13 21.98 16.42
N SER A 41 -14.52 21.77 15.25
CA SER A 41 -13.86 20.50 14.87
C SER A 41 -12.53 20.79 14.14
N PRO A 42 -11.54 19.86 14.21
CA PRO A 42 -10.15 20.10 13.79
C PRO A 42 -9.99 20.16 12.25
N PRO A 43 -8.87 20.70 11.73
CA PRO A 43 -8.75 21.08 10.33
C PRO A 43 -8.74 19.88 9.37
N ALA A 44 -9.41 20.04 8.23
CA ALA A 44 -9.38 19.10 7.11
C ALA A 44 -7.96 18.99 6.53
N VAL A 45 -7.43 17.77 6.39
CA VAL A 45 -6.17 17.51 5.71
C VAL A 45 -6.42 17.39 4.21
N CYS A 46 -6.02 18.40 3.44
CA CYS A 46 -5.89 18.30 1.99
C CYS A 46 -4.60 17.55 1.65
N VAL A 47 -4.68 16.34 1.10
CA VAL A 47 -3.52 15.68 0.49
C VAL A 47 -3.36 16.25 -0.91
N THR A 48 -2.51 17.27 -1.07
CA THR A 48 -2.18 17.81 -2.39
C THR A 48 -0.99 17.05 -2.98
N ALA A 49 -1.11 16.65 -4.24
CA ALA A 49 0.05 16.28 -5.05
C ALA A 49 0.64 17.57 -5.62
N SER A 50 1.88 17.91 -5.25
CA SER A 50 2.59 19.04 -5.85
C SER A 50 2.85 18.78 -7.34
N PRO A 51 2.53 19.72 -8.25
CA PRO A 51 2.92 19.59 -9.64
C PRO A 51 4.42 19.91 -9.77
N ILE A 52 5.21 18.94 -10.24
CA ILE A 52 6.52 19.22 -10.80
C ILE A 52 6.28 20.01 -12.10
N VAL A 53 6.83 21.23 -12.15
CA VAL A 53 6.71 22.13 -13.29
C VAL A 53 7.44 21.55 -14.50
N GLY A 54 6.71 21.24 -15.57
CA GLY A 54 7.29 20.83 -16.85
C GLY A 54 6.30 20.22 -17.84
N LEU A 55 5.59 21.06 -18.59
CA LEU A 55 5.04 20.81 -19.94
C LEU A 55 4.30 19.47 -20.22
N ARG A 56 2.98 19.49 -20.03
CA ARG A 56 1.92 19.24 -21.05
C ARG A 56 0.59 19.20 -20.31
N GLN A 57 -0.44 19.83 -20.88
CA GLN A 57 -1.80 19.86 -20.33
C GLN A 57 -2.39 18.44 -20.27
N PHE A 58 -2.13 17.73 -19.18
CA PHE A 58 -3.00 16.66 -18.74
C PHE A 58 -4.16 17.31 -17.99
N LYS A 59 -5.39 16.93 -18.35
CA LYS A 59 -6.56 17.14 -17.48
C LYS A 59 -6.25 16.40 -16.17
N LEU A 60 -5.69 17.13 -15.20
CA LEU A 60 -5.61 16.67 -13.82
C LEU A 60 -7.06 16.43 -13.38
N SER A 61 -7.38 15.16 -13.12
CA SER A 61 -8.54 14.81 -12.33
C SER A 61 -8.43 15.59 -11.02
N THR A 62 -9.44 16.40 -10.72
CA THR A 62 -9.51 17.22 -9.50
C THR A 62 -9.16 16.35 -8.29
N PRO A 63 -8.25 16.80 -7.38
CA PRO A 63 -8.03 16.12 -6.12
C PRO A 63 -9.37 16.02 -5.40
N VAL A 64 -9.81 14.80 -5.11
CA VAL A 64 -10.99 14.61 -4.27
C VAL A 64 -10.55 14.94 -2.85
N CYS A 65 -11.01 16.07 -2.32
CA CYS A 65 -10.86 16.39 -0.91
C CYS A 65 -11.82 15.50 -0.11
N CYS A 66 -11.49 14.21 0.03
CA CYS A 66 -12.20 13.33 0.94
C CYS A 66 -11.88 13.76 2.36
N CYS A 67 -12.88 13.94 3.22
CA CYS A 67 -12.58 14.11 4.63
C CYS A 67 -12.03 12.78 5.18
N GLU A 68 -11.12 12.84 6.15
CA GLU A 68 -10.53 11.65 6.78
C GLU A 68 -11.59 10.68 7.32
N GLN A 69 -12.73 11.21 7.74
CA GLN A 69 -13.87 10.41 8.18
C GLN A 69 -14.48 9.59 7.03
N ASP A 70 -14.60 10.16 5.82
CA ASP A 70 -15.12 9.46 4.65
C ASP A 70 -14.18 8.34 4.21
N VAL A 71 -12.86 8.59 4.26
CA VAL A 71 -11.85 7.57 3.98
C VAL A 71 -12.00 6.40 4.95
N PHE A 72 -12.07 6.68 6.26
CA PHE A 72 -12.23 5.63 7.26
C PHE A 72 -13.57 4.88 7.11
N ASN A 73 -14.66 5.59 6.86
CA ASN A 73 -15.97 4.97 6.61
C ASN A 73 -15.93 4.05 5.37
N SER A 74 -15.24 4.47 4.31
CA SER A 74 -15.06 3.66 3.09
C SER A 74 -14.26 2.38 3.39
N ILE A 75 -13.19 2.48 4.17
CA ILE A 75 -12.42 1.30 4.62
C ILE A 75 -13.31 0.33 5.40
N LEU A 76 -14.12 0.81 6.34
CA LEU A 76 -15.04 -0.04 7.08
C LEU A 76 -16.09 -0.69 6.16
N ALA A 77 -16.60 0.05 5.17
CA ALA A 77 -17.53 -0.49 4.18
C ALA A 77 -16.89 -1.58 3.32
N PHE A 78 -15.66 -1.37 2.84
CA PHE A 78 -14.90 -2.37 2.09
C PHE A 78 -14.58 -3.59 2.94
N GLN A 79 -14.20 -3.39 4.20
CA GLN A 79 -13.95 -4.51 5.10
C GLN A 79 -15.22 -5.31 5.35
N LYS A 80 -16.38 -4.66 5.48
CA LYS A 80 -17.67 -5.34 5.58
C LYS A 80 -18.00 -6.16 4.32
N GLU A 81 -17.74 -5.63 3.14
CA GLU A 81 -17.89 -6.35 1.85
C GLU A 81 -17.02 -7.61 1.82
N ILE A 82 -15.72 -7.47 2.12
CA ILE A 82 -14.76 -8.58 2.11
C ILE A 82 -15.13 -9.63 3.18
N GLN A 83 -15.47 -9.19 4.39
CA GLN A 83 -15.79 -10.07 5.51
C GLN A 83 -17.05 -10.91 5.27
N ALA A 84 -18.02 -10.40 4.51
CA ALA A 84 -19.25 -11.13 4.17
C ALA A 84 -18.97 -12.45 3.42
N ASN A 85 -17.82 -12.54 2.73
CA ASN A 85 -17.40 -13.69 1.94
C ASN A 85 -16.19 -14.43 2.52
N ASN A 86 -15.77 -14.08 3.73
CA ASN A 86 -14.54 -14.56 4.36
C ASN A 86 -14.44 -16.09 4.46
N ASP A 87 -15.57 -16.76 4.70
CA ASP A 87 -15.66 -18.21 4.85
C ASP A 87 -16.27 -18.92 3.63
N ASN A 88 -16.69 -18.15 2.61
CA ASN A 88 -17.36 -18.66 1.43
C ASN A 88 -16.37 -18.74 0.27
N PHE A 89 -16.29 -19.90 -0.38
CA PHE A 89 -15.59 -20.01 -1.66
C PHE A 89 -16.29 -19.16 -2.72
N PRO A 90 -15.58 -18.68 -3.76
CA PRO A 90 -16.19 -17.92 -4.83
C PRO A 90 -17.26 -18.76 -5.56
N PRO A 91 -18.32 -18.12 -6.10
CA PRO A 91 -19.24 -18.79 -7.01
C PRO A 91 -18.51 -19.51 -8.15
N ALA A 92 -19.06 -20.64 -8.60
CA ALA A 92 -18.45 -21.44 -9.67
C ALA A 92 -18.14 -20.58 -10.91
N GLY A 93 -16.92 -20.71 -11.43
CA GLY A 93 -16.45 -19.95 -12.59
C GLY A 93 -16.00 -18.51 -12.29
N THR A 94 -15.98 -18.07 -11.03
CA THR A 94 -15.46 -16.76 -10.62
C THR A 94 -14.17 -16.87 -9.82
N SER A 95 -13.40 -15.78 -9.75
CA SER A 95 -12.14 -15.73 -8.99
C SER A 95 -12.39 -15.45 -7.50
N ASP A 96 -11.53 -15.98 -6.64
CA ASP A 96 -11.50 -15.67 -5.20
C ASP A 96 -10.86 -14.31 -4.89
N PHE A 97 -10.34 -13.61 -5.90
CA PHE A 97 -9.76 -12.27 -5.81
C PHE A 97 -10.38 -11.29 -6.79
N ARG A 98 -10.12 -10.00 -6.57
CA ARG A 98 -10.47 -8.91 -7.48
C ARG A 98 -9.20 -8.12 -7.82
N VAL A 99 -9.09 -7.71 -9.08
CA VAL A 99 -8.11 -6.73 -9.54
C VAL A 99 -8.84 -5.44 -9.86
N ILE A 100 -8.37 -4.32 -9.32
CA ILE A 100 -8.83 -2.98 -9.69
C ILE A 100 -7.65 -2.29 -10.35
N ALA A 101 -7.78 -2.05 -11.67
CA ALA A 101 -6.73 -1.43 -12.47
C ALA A 101 -6.59 0.05 -12.12
N GLY A 102 -5.34 0.46 -11.84
CA GLY A 102 -4.96 1.85 -11.63
C GLY A 102 -4.27 2.45 -12.85
N LYS A 103 -3.83 3.70 -12.70
CA LYS A 103 -2.98 4.41 -13.67
C LYS A 103 -1.53 4.52 -13.20
N ARG A 104 -1.25 4.19 -11.94
CA ARG A 104 0.11 4.17 -11.40
C ARG A 104 0.76 2.81 -11.65
N ASN A 105 2.08 2.87 -11.74
CA ASN A 105 2.98 1.76 -11.98
C ASN A 105 3.31 0.95 -10.71
N VAL A 106 2.57 1.15 -9.62
CA VAL A 106 2.75 0.38 -8.38
C VAL A 106 1.54 -0.52 -8.18
N LEU A 107 1.80 -1.76 -7.77
CA LEU A 107 0.77 -2.71 -7.40
C LEU A 107 0.72 -2.89 -5.89
N LEU A 108 -0.49 -2.78 -5.33
CA LEU A 108 -0.81 -3.24 -3.98
C LEU A 108 -1.37 -4.66 -4.08
N SER A 109 -0.81 -5.59 -3.31
CA SER A 109 -1.32 -6.96 -3.18
C SER A 109 -1.83 -7.16 -1.75
N ALA A 110 -2.97 -7.83 -1.56
CA ALA A 110 -3.46 -8.26 -0.24
C ALA A 110 -4.06 -9.68 -0.35
N PRO A 111 -3.20 -10.71 -0.43
CA PRO A 111 -3.59 -12.07 -0.80
C PRO A 111 -4.29 -12.83 0.33
N HIS A 112 -4.26 -12.31 1.57
CA HIS A 112 -4.89 -12.89 2.76
C HIS A 112 -6.00 -12.01 3.31
N ALA A 113 -6.64 -11.16 2.48
CA ALA A 113 -7.75 -10.32 2.92
C ALA A 113 -9.00 -11.12 3.37
N THR A 114 -9.08 -12.39 2.97
CA THR A 114 -10.06 -13.40 3.36
C THR A 114 -9.33 -14.67 3.78
N ARG A 115 -10.04 -15.63 4.39
CA ARG A 115 -9.45 -16.93 4.74
C ARG A 115 -8.95 -17.67 3.51
N HIS A 116 -7.98 -18.54 3.73
CA HIS A 116 -7.41 -19.37 2.68
C HIS A 116 -7.11 -20.76 3.21
N VAL A 117 -6.95 -21.72 2.31
CA VAL A 117 -6.54 -23.08 2.66
C VAL A 117 -5.04 -23.21 2.42
N ARG A 118 -4.31 -23.63 3.45
CA ARG A 118 -2.89 -23.98 3.41
C ARG A 118 -2.74 -25.38 3.98
N GLU A 119 -2.19 -26.29 3.18
CA GLU A 119 -1.96 -27.69 3.60
C GLU A 119 -3.24 -28.37 4.12
N GLY A 120 -4.37 -28.13 3.45
CA GLY A 120 -5.68 -28.69 3.82
C GLY A 120 -6.36 -28.03 5.03
N ALA A 121 -5.68 -27.12 5.73
CA ALA A 121 -6.23 -26.39 6.86
C ALA A 121 -6.64 -24.96 6.47
N ALA A 122 -7.78 -24.49 6.99
CA ALA A 122 -8.15 -23.09 6.88
C ALA A 122 -7.21 -22.23 7.75
N LYS A 123 -6.72 -21.14 7.18
CA LYS A 123 -5.97 -20.07 7.85
C LYS A 123 -6.84 -18.83 7.95
N ASP A 124 -6.63 -18.06 9.00
CA ASP A 124 -7.39 -16.85 9.23
C ASP A 124 -6.95 -15.73 8.29
N ALA A 125 -7.88 -14.81 8.05
CA ALA A 125 -7.64 -13.64 7.22
C ALA A 125 -6.76 -12.62 7.96
N ASP A 126 -5.92 -11.94 7.19
CA ASP A 126 -5.23 -10.72 7.59
C ASP A 126 -6.24 -9.56 7.60
N PHE A 127 -7.08 -9.54 8.63
CA PHE A 127 -8.25 -8.64 8.72
C PHE A 127 -7.93 -7.18 8.33
N CYS A 128 -8.76 -6.58 7.47
CA CYS A 128 -8.61 -5.22 6.96
C CYS A 128 -7.45 -4.92 6.00
N THR A 129 -6.57 -5.87 5.66
CA THR A 129 -5.50 -5.62 4.67
C THR A 129 -6.07 -5.29 3.29
N GLY A 130 -7.02 -6.08 2.78
CA GLY A 130 -7.67 -5.82 1.49
C GLY A 130 -8.45 -4.51 1.44
N ALA A 131 -9.13 -4.16 2.53
CA ALA A 131 -9.88 -2.90 2.63
C ALA A 131 -8.95 -1.67 2.61
N ILE A 132 -7.83 -1.73 3.35
CA ILE A 132 -6.82 -0.67 3.38
C ILE A 132 -6.11 -0.58 2.03
N ALA A 133 -5.68 -1.71 1.46
CA ALA A 133 -5.04 -1.74 0.14
C ALA A 133 -5.95 -1.14 -0.94
N ARG A 134 -7.24 -1.48 -0.94
CA ARG A 134 -8.23 -0.87 -1.83
C ARG A 134 -8.38 0.62 -1.62
N ALA A 135 -8.50 1.09 -0.38
CA ALA A 135 -8.63 2.52 -0.11
C ALA A 135 -7.39 3.31 -0.55
N VAL A 136 -6.18 2.80 -0.28
CA VAL A 136 -4.94 3.41 -0.76
C VAL A 136 -4.90 3.44 -2.29
N ALA A 137 -5.34 2.38 -2.97
CA ALA A 137 -5.44 2.34 -4.42
C ALA A 137 -6.39 3.41 -4.97
N GLU A 138 -7.58 3.55 -4.38
CA GLU A 138 -8.57 4.57 -4.77
C GLU A 138 -8.04 5.99 -4.56
N LEU A 139 -7.28 6.24 -3.49
CA LEU A 139 -6.69 7.55 -3.19
C LEU A 139 -5.52 7.92 -4.11
N THR A 140 -4.76 6.95 -4.59
CA THR A 140 -3.49 7.18 -5.32
C THR A 140 -3.57 6.90 -6.81
N GLY A 141 -4.61 6.17 -7.24
CA GLY A 141 -4.72 5.60 -8.57
C GLY A 141 -3.79 4.40 -8.80
N ALA A 142 -3.29 3.75 -7.75
CA ALA A 142 -2.53 2.50 -7.86
C ALA A 142 -3.40 1.34 -8.32
N THR A 143 -2.76 0.32 -8.90
CA THR A 143 -3.43 -0.95 -9.16
C THR A 143 -3.46 -1.75 -7.87
N VAL A 144 -4.54 -2.48 -7.62
CA VAL A 144 -4.65 -3.36 -6.44
C VAL A 144 -5.23 -4.71 -6.80
N ILE A 145 -4.67 -5.75 -6.20
CA ILE A 145 -5.18 -7.13 -6.21
C ILE A 145 -5.38 -7.60 -4.77
N PHE A 146 -6.53 -8.17 -4.47
CA PHE A 146 -6.85 -8.64 -3.11
C PHE A 146 -7.89 -9.74 -3.15
N THR A 147 -7.82 -10.66 -2.19
CA THR A 147 -8.84 -11.71 -2.08
C THR A 147 -10.17 -11.14 -1.60
N THR A 148 -11.26 -11.66 -2.16
CA THR A 148 -12.65 -11.25 -1.89
C THR A 148 -13.51 -12.39 -1.38
N HIS A 149 -13.03 -13.63 -1.50
CA HIS A 149 -13.68 -14.86 -1.05
C HIS A 149 -12.65 -15.78 -0.43
N LYS A 150 -13.10 -16.81 0.28
CA LYS A 150 -12.20 -17.85 0.79
C LYS A 150 -11.43 -18.48 -0.38
N SER A 151 -10.10 -18.47 -0.28
CA SER A 151 -9.25 -19.04 -1.33
C SER A 151 -9.00 -20.53 -1.09
N ALA A 152 -9.08 -21.33 -2.16
CA ALA A 152 -8.82 -22.77 -2.09
C ALA A 152 -7.32 -23.10 -1.96
N ASN A 153 -6.47 -22.14 -2.27
CA ASN A 153 -5.03 -22.20 -2.14
C ASN A 153 -4.53 -20.93 -1.45
N ASP A 154 -3.29 -20.99 -1.00
CA ASP A 154 -2.63 -19.84 -0.41
C ASP A 154 -1.64 -19.22 -1.42
N PRO A 155 -1.87 -17.96 -1.86
CA PRO A 155 -0.98 -17.29 -2.78
C PRO A 155 0.46 -17.10 -2.28
N ASN A 156 0.68 -17.18 -0.97
CA ASN A 156 1.99 -17.10 -0.35
C ASN A 156 2.63 -18.46 -0.01
N PHE A 157 1.93 -19.57 -0.27
CA PHE A 157 2.45 -20.90 0.02
C PHE A 157 2.81 -21.69 -1.24
N VAL A 158 1.99 -21.58 -2.30
CA VAL A 158 2.16 -22.32 -3.56
C VAL A 158 2.19 -21.39 -4.76
N ASP A 159 3.01 -21.73 -5.75
CA ASP A 159 2.97 -21.10 -7.09
C ASP A 159 1.94 -21.75 -7.99
N ALA A 160 1.88 -23.09 -7.97
CA ALA A 160 1.09 -23.88 -8.91
C ALA A 160 0.42 -25.07 -8.23
N VAL A 161 -0.71 -25.50 -8.81
CA VAL A 161 -1.44 -26.72 -8.48
C VAL A 161 -1.66 -27.50 -9.78
N ASP A 162 -1.41 -28.79 -9.78
CA ASP A 162 -1.50 -29.66 -10.96
C ASP A 162 -0.73 -29.13 -12.19
N GLY A 163 0.45 -28.57 -11.94
CA GLY A 163 1.34 -28.01 -12.97
C GLY A 163 0.88 -26.67 -13.56
N ARG A 164 -0.15 -26.04 -13.00
CA ARG A 164 -0.66 -24.73 -13.45
C ARG A 164 -0.52 -23.68 -12.37
N LEU A 165 -0.02 -22.50 -12.76
CA LEU A 165 0.08 -21.34 -11.88
C LEU A 165 -1.29 -21.02 -11.30
N ILE A 166 -1.34 -20.76 -9.99
CA ILE A 166 -2.62 -20.44 -9.33
C ILE A 166 -3.19 -19.13 -9.88
N PRO A 167 -4.53 -18.98 -9.92
CA PRO A 167 -5.18 -17.81 -10.50
C PRO A 167 -4.66 -16.46 -9.99
N TYR A 168 -4.39 -16.33 -8.68
CA TYR A 168 -3.88 -15.09 -8.10
C TYR A 168 -2.52 -14.67 -8.68
N LYS A 169 -1.57 -15.62 -8.77
CA LYS A 169 -0.24 -15.37 -9.34
C LYS A 169 -0.28 -15.25 -10.86
N GLN A 170 -1.22 -15.93 -11.51
CA GLN A 170 -1.46 -15.73 -12.93
C GLN A 170 -1.90 -14.29 -13.22
N ALA A 171 -2.85 -13.74 -12.45
CA ALA A 171 -3.25 -12.34 -12.58
C ALA A 171 -2.07 -11.38 -12.34
N LEU A 172 -1.21 -11.69 -11.38
CA LEU A 172 0.01 -10.91 -11.13
C LEU A 172 1.00 -10.96 -12.32
N ALA A 173 1.20 -12.13 -12.92
CA ALA A 173 2.01 -12.28 -14.12
C ALA A 173 1.39 -11.55 -15.33
N ASP A 174 0.07 -11.54 -15.45
CA ASP A 174 -0.65 -10.83 -16.53
C ASP A 174 -0.47 -9.31 -16.39
N LEU A 175 -0.59 -8.79 -15.17
CA LEU A 175 -0.32 -7.38 -14.86
C LEU A 175 1.14 -6.99 -15.16
N SER A 176 2.10 -7.86 -14.84
CA SER A 176 3.51 -7.65 -15.19
C SER A 176 3.72 -7.60 -16.71
N ARG A 177 3.11 -8.53 -17.47
CA ARG A 177 3.21 -8.58 -18.93
C ARG A 177 2.56 -7.40 -19.65
N ALA A 178 1.51 -6.83 -19.06
CA ALA A 178 0.94 -5.57 -19.56
C ALA A 178 1.94 -4.39 -19.47
N GLY A 179 2.99 -4.55 -18.65
CA GLY A 179 4.13 -3.66 -18.56
C GLY A 179 3.92 -2.54 -17.55
N GLY A 180 5.05 -1.92 -17.16
CA GLY A 180 5.06 -0.68 -16.39
C GLY A 180 5.11 -0.84 -14.88
N LEU A 181 4.92 -2.02 -14.29
CA LEU A 181 5.04 -2.18 -12.84
C LEU A 181 6.48 -1.90 -12.36
N THR A 182 6.65 -0.89 -11.50
CA THR A 182 7.92 -0.48 -10.89
C THR A 182 8.12 -1.05 -9.50
N ALA A 183 7.03 -1.41 -8.80
CA ALA A 183 7.08 -2.04 -7.49
C ALA A 183 5.80 -2.83 -7.15
N VAL A 184 5.95 -3.83 -6.28
CA VAL A 184 4.84 -4.53 -5.60
C VAL A 184 4.96 -4.30 -4.09
N LEU A 185 3.91 -3.76 -3.47
CA LEU A 185 3.75 -3.77 -2.02
C LEU A 185 2.76 -4.86 -1.63
N ASP A 186 3.25 -5.90 -0.98
CA ASP A 186 2.49 -7.09 -0.61
C ASP A 186 2.03 -6.97 0.85
N VAL A 187 0.79 -6.53 1.03
CA VAL A 187 0.20 -6.04 2.28
C VAL A 187 -0.36 -7.21 3.09
N HIS A 188 0.21 -7.41 4.28
CA HIS A 188 -0.10 -8.48 5.20
C HIS A 188 -0.42 -8.00 6.61
N GLY A 189 -0.99 -8.91 7.41
CA GLY A 189 -1.45 -8.63 8.76
C GLY A 189 -0.71 -9.46 9.81
N ALA A 190 0.01 -8.77 10.68
CA ALA A 190 0.66 -9.40 11.83
C ALA A 190 -0.23 -9.37 13.09
N SER A 191 -0.01 -10.33 14.01
CA SER A 191 -0.63 -10.35 15.34
C SER A 191 -0.33 -9.05 16.12
N GLU A 192 -1.23 -8.64 17.01
CA GLU A 192 -1.02 -7.50 17.92
C GLU A 192 0.17 -7.72 18.87
N THR A 193 0.49 -8.98 19.17
CA THR A 193 1.59 -9.37 20.07
C THR A 193 2.98 -9.26 19.44
N GLN A 194 3.06 -8.94 18.14
CA GLN A 194 4.36 -8.76 17.49
C GLN A 194 5.08 -7.52 18.04
N PRO A 195 6.41 -7.56 18.19
CA PRO A 195 7.18 -6.47 18.81
C PRO A 195 7.37 -5.27 17.88
N PHE A 196 6.90 -5.35 16.63
CA PHE A 196 7.03 -4.30 15.63
C PHE A 196 5.68 -3.64 15.32
N ASP A 197 5.75 -2.43 14.80
CA ASP A 197 4.63 -1.74 14.19
C ASP A 197 4.41 -2.25 12.76
N VAL A 198 5.51 -2.28 11.99
CA VAL A 198 5.55 -2.81 10.62
C VAL A 198 6.90 -3.48 10.38
N ASP A 199 6.87 -4.70 9.83
CA ASP A 199 8.06 -5.40 9.38
C ASP A 199 8.14 -5.40 7.84
N PHE A 200 9.32 -5.12 7.31
CA PHE A 200 9.60 -5.16 5.87
C PHE A 200 10.26 -6.50 5.49
N GLY A 201 9.46 -7.42 4.95
CA GLY A 201 9.93 -8.69 4.40
C GLY A 201 10.50 -8.48 3.00
N THR A 202 11.79 -8.77 2.82
CA THR A 202 12.53 -8.43 1.59
C THR A 202 13.35 -9.58 1.02
N LEU A 203 13.10 -10.81 1.48
CA LEU A 203 13.96 -11.96 1.20
C LEU A 203 15.43 -11.65 1.55
N ASN A 204 15.65 -11.02 2.70
CA ASN A 204 16.98 -10.54 3.11
C ASN A 204 17.62 -9.60 2.08
N GLY A 205 16.84 -8.68 1.53
CA GLY A 205 17.25 -7.70 0.51
C GLY A 205 17.20 -8.22 -0.94
N LYS A 206 16.96 -9.52 -1.18
CA LYS A 206 16.92 -10.07 -2.55
C LYS A 206 15.72 -9.57 -3.35
N SER A 207 14.57 -9.31 -2.72
CA SER A 207 13.35 -8.94 -3.45
C SER A 207 13.32 -7.51 -3.94
N VAL A 208 14.23 -6.64 -3.48
CA VAL A 208 14.36 -5.26 -3.96
C VAL A 208 15.33 -5.12 -5.14
N LEU A 209 15.86 -6.24 -5.65
CA LEU A 209 16.62 -6.31 -6.90
C LEU A 209 17.81 -5.32 -6.96
N GLY A 210 18.50 -5.15 -5.82
CA GLY A 210 19.65 -4.25 -5.71
C GLY A 210 19.30 -2.77 -5.60
N ASN A 211 18.02 -2.40 -5.54
CA ASN A 211 17.58 -1.02 -5.37
C ASN A 211 16.91 -0.80 -3.98
N PRO A 212 17.67 -0.31 -2.98
CA PRO A 212 17.13 -0.10 -1.63
C PRO A 212 16.20 1.12 -1.51
N LEU A 213 16.03 1.92 -2.57
CA LEU A 213 15.21 3.14 -2.52
C LEU A 213 13.79 2.88 -2.00
N LEU A 214 13.18 1.77 -2.42
CA LEU A 214 11.84 1.39 -1.97
C LEU A 214 11.76 1.23 -0.43
N ILE A 215 12.78 0.62 0.17
CA ILE A 215 12.86 0.44 1.64
C ILE A 215 13.10 1.77 2.35
N HIS A 216 13.91 2.65 1.77
CA HIS A 216 14.12 3.99 2.33
C HIS A 216 12.84 4.83 2.28
N LEU A 217 12.11 4.78 1.16
CA LEU A 217 10.82 5.47 1.02
C LEU A 217 9.77 4.94 1.99
N LEU A 218 9.67 3.60 2.14
CA LEU A 218 8.84 2.97 3.16
C LEU A 218 9.21 3.47 4.56
N SER A 219 10.49 3.32 4.95
CA SER A 219 10.96 3.73 6.28
C SER A 219 10.68 5.20 6.57
N ALA A 220 10.97 6.09 5.62
CA ALA A 220 10.75 7.53 5.79
C ALA A 220 9.25 7.87 5.89
N SER A 221 8.42 7.26 5.03
CA SER A 221 6.98 7.53 5.00
C SER A 221 6.26 7.04 6.26
N PHE A 222 6.64 5.85 6.76
CA PHE A 222 6.08 5.32 8.00
C PHE A 222 6.56 6.12 9.22
N LYS A 223 7.84 6.50 9.30
CA LYS A 223 8.35 7.38 10.37
C LYS A 223 7.64 8.74 10.37
N ALA A 224 7.36 9.31 9.19
CA ALA A 224 6.65 10.58 9.06
C ALA A 224 5.21 10.53 9.63
N GLU A 225 4.60 9.35 9.71
CA GLU A 225 3.29 9.13 10.34
C GLU A 225 3.40 8.56 11.77
N GLY A 226 4.59 8.65 12.37
CA GLY A 226 4.86 8.34 13.77
C GLY A 226 5.01 6.84 14.08
N PHE A 227 5.25 5.99 13.08
CA PHE A 227 5.58 4.59 13.33
C PHE A 227 7.00 4.49 13.88
N GLY A 228 7.15 3.86 15.05
CA GLY A 228 8.40 3.81 15.81
C GLY A 228 9.16 2.51 15.60
N GLU A 229 8.44 1.38 15.67
CA GLU A 229 9.04 0.05 15.65
C GLU A 229 9.01 -0.53 14.22
N LEU A 230 9.89 -0.03 13.36
CA LEU A 230 10.06 -0.53 12.00
C LEU A 230 11.19 -1.57 11.96
N THR A 231 10.86 -2.81 11.60
CA THR A 231 11.82 -3.91 11.53
C THR A 231 12.02 -4.38 10.09
N SER A 232 12.97 -5.29 9.89
CA SER A 232 13.19 -5.91 8.59
C SER A 232 13.42 -7.40 8.74
N ASN A 233 12.69 -8.19 7.95
CA ASN A 233 12.82 -9.63 7.84
C ASN A 233 12.58 -10.42 9.14
N VAL A 234 11.79 -9.89 10.09
CA VAL A 234 11.17 -10.77 11.11
C VAL A 234 10.29 -11.80 10.41
N PHE A 235 9.56 -11.36 9.39
CA PHE A 235 8.91 -12.20 8.38
C PHE A 235 9.57 -11.96 7.02
N ALA A 236 10.66 -12.69 6.77
CA ALA A 236 11.51 -12.46 5.60
C ALA A 236 10.87 -12.74 4.23
N ALA A 237 9.71 -13.41 4.17
CA ALA A 237 9.05 -13.86 2.94
C ALA A 237 9.92 -14.80 2.05
N GLU A 238 10.94 -15.47 2.62
CA GLU A 238 11.95 -16.23 1.89
C GLU A 238 11.62 -17.72 1.66
N GLN A 239 11.09 -18.38 2.70
CA GLN A 239 11.03 -19.85 2.74
C GLN A 239 9.92 -20.44 1.86
N GLN A 240 8.83 -19.70 1.66
CA GLN A 240 7.66 -20.17 0.92
C GLN A 240 7.62 -19.56 -0.48
N ALA A 241 6.64 -19.96 -1.29
CA ALA A 241 6.32 -19.30 -2.54
C ALA A 241 5.53 -18.01 -2.26
N SER A 242 6.14 -17.05 -1.56
CA SER A 242 5.46 -15.77 -1.27
C SER A 242 5.14 -15.00 -2.55
N VAL A 243 4.13 -14.14 -2.51
CA VAL A 243 3.82 -13.20 -3.60
C VAL A 243 5.00 -12.26 -3.82
N THR A 244 5.63 -11.78 -2.74
CA THR A 244 6.88 -11.01 -2.78
C THR A 244 8.02 -11.74 -3.51
N LYS A 245 8.22 -13.03 -3.23
CA LYS A 245 9.23 -13.86 -3.92
C LYS A 245 8.88 -14.07 -5.39
N PHE A 246 7.62 -14.36 -5.70
CA PHE A 246 7.17 -14.54 -7.07
C PHE A 246 7.36 -13.27 -7.90
N ALA A 247 6.92 -12.11 -7.39
CA ALA A 247 7.07 -10.82 -8.07
C ALA A 247 8.55 -10.50 -8.37
N SER A 248 9.42 -10.65 -7.37
CA SER A 248 10.83 -10.30 -7.56
C SER A 248 11.62 -11.33 -8.35
N GLN A 249 11.51 -12.61 -8.02
CA GLN A 249 12.37 -13.66 -8.58
C GLN A 249 11.87 -14.23 -9.90
N GLN A 250 10.55 -14.19 -10.17
CA GLN A 250 9.97 -14.71 -11.40
C GLN A 250 9.58 -13.60 -12.39
N LEU A 251 9.06 -12.48 -11.88
CA LEU A 251 8.59 -11.38 -12.73
C LEU A 251 9.61 -10.23 -12.87
N GLY A 252 10.68 -10.23 -12.08
CA GLY A 252 11.71 -9.17 -12.13
C GLY A 252 11.22 -7.81 -11.62
N ILE A 253 10.19 -7.77 -10.77
CA ILE A 253 9.64 -6.54 -10.20
C ILE A 253 10.09 -6.40 -8.74
N PRO A 254 10.68 -5.25 -8.33
CA PRO A 254 10.99 -4.99 -6.93
C PRO A 254 9.76 -5.16 -6.04
N ALA A 255 9.88 -5.94 -4.96
CA ALA A 255 8.75 -6.27 -4.09
C ALA A 255 9.12 -6.23 -2.61
N VAL A 256 8.16 -5.83 -1.77
CA VAL A 256 8.29 -5.83 -0.30
C VAL A 256 7.02 -6.36 0.33
N GLN A 257 7.17 -7.33 1.23
CA GLN A 257 6.10 -7.75 2.13
C GLN A 257 5.99 -6.76 3.28
N LEU A 258 4.79 -6.20 3.48
CA LEU A 258 4.47 -5.29 4.56
C LEU A 258 3.65 -6.05 5.60
N GLU A 259 4.30 -6.53 6.66
CA GLU A 259 3.61 -7.13 7.79
C GLU A 259 3.17 -6.06 8.77
N ILE A 260 1.86 -5.77 8.82
CA ILE A 260 1.33 -4.65 9.60
C ILE A 260 0.68 -5.16 10.87
N ASN A 261 1.13 -4.67 12.02
CA ASN A 261 0.58 -5.04 13.31
C ASN A 261 -0.93 -4.77 13.38
N ARG A 262 -1.69 -5.68 13.99
CA ARG A 262 -3.15 -5.62 14.11
C ARG A 262 -3.64 -4.30 14.72
N LYS A 263 -2.85 -3.62 15.56
CA LYS A 263 -3.21 -2.31 16.15
C LYS A 263 -3.52 -1.22 15.12
N PHE A 264 -2.90 -1.26 13.94
CA PHE A 264 -3.09 -0.26 12.88
C PHE A 264 -4.14 -0.62 11.83
N ARG A 265 -4.80 -1.78 11.97
CA ARG A 265 -5.72 -2.30 10.95
C ARG A 265 -7.17 -2.30 11.44
N CYS A 266 -7.86 -1.18 11.24
CA CYS A 266 -9.29 -1.02 11.49
C CYS A 266 -9.72 -1.24 12.96
N GLN A 267 -8.80 -1.04 13.90
CA GLN A 267 -9.12 -0.99 15.33
C GLN A 267 -9.59 0.40 15.73
N THR A 268 -8.78 1.42 15.45
CA THR A 268 -9.10 2.83 15.69
C THR A 268 -9.04 3.60 14.37
N LYS A 269 -9.80 4.70 14.30
CA LYS A 269 -9.75 5.60 13.15
C LYS A 269 -8.35 6.18 12.97
N GLU A 270 -7.76 6.70 14.05
CA GLU A 270 -6.48 7.39 14.00
C GLU A 270 -5.37 6.47 13.49
N ASP A 271 -5.20 5.29 14.08
CA ASP A 271 -4.12 4.37 13.71
C ASP A 271 -4.29 3.83 12.29
N THR A 272 -5.54 3.57 11.87
CA THR A 272 -5.84 3.17 10.49
C THR A 272 -5.49 4.27 9.50
N LEU A 273 -5.85 5.52 9.79
CA LEU A 273 -5.55 6.64 8.91
C LEU A 273 -4.06 6.97 8.87
N ARG A 274 -3.32 6.82 9.98
CA ARG A 274 -1.86 6.92 10.00
C ARG A 274 -1.22 5.93 9.02
N LEU A 275 -1.66 4.68 9.04
CA LEU A 275 -1.21 3.66 8.10
C LEU A 275 -1.54 4.02 6.65
N VAL A 276 -2.77 4.45 6.38
CA VAL A 276 -3.20 4.87 5.04
C VAL A 276 -2.34 6.04 4.53
N ARG A 277 -2.11 7.07 5.35
CA ARG A 277 -1.26 8.22 4.99
C ARG A 277 0.17 7.78 4.69
N ALA A 278 0.74 6.87 5.48
CA ALA A 278 2.08 6.34 5.24
C ALA A 278 2.15 5.63 3.89
N MET A 279 1.20 4.76 3.59
CA MET A 279 1.15 4.05 2.31
C MET A 279 0.90 5.00 1.13
N VAL A 280 0.02 5.99 1.27
CA VAL A 280 -0.22 7.02 0.24
C VAL A 280 1.06 7.81 -0.06
N ARG A 281 1.85 8.18 0.96
CA ARG A 281 3.15 8.85 0.78
C ARG A 281 4.12 7.99 -0.02
N VAL A 282 4.20 6.69 0.27
CA VAL A 282 5.06 5.75 -0.46
C VAL A 282 4.67 5.70 -1.93
N ILE A 283 3.38 5.47 -2.23
CA ILE A 283 2.90 5.36 -3.61
C ILE A 283 3.11 6.66 -4.39
N ASN A 284 2.96 7.82 -3.77
CA ASN A 284 3.17 9.10 -4.43
C ASN A 284 4.66 9.45 -4.65
N ALA A 285 5.58 8.73 -4.01
CA ALA A 285 7.02 8.95 -4.11
C ALA A 285 7.73 7.98 -5.08
N ILE A 286 7.01 7.01 -5.66
CA ILE A 286 7.49 6.01 -6.63
C ILE A 286 6.93 6.33 -8.01
#